data_AF-A0AAW6ILF9-F1
#
_entry.id   AF-A0AAW6ILF9-F1
#
_cell.length_a   1.000
_cell.length_b   1.000
_cell.length_c   1.000
_cell.angle_alpha   90.00
_cell.angle_beta   90.00
_cell.angle_gamma   90.00
#
_symmetry.space_group_name_H-M   'P 1'
#
loop_
_entity.id
_entity.type
_entity.pdbx_description
1 polymer ?
#
loop_
_entity_poly.entity_id
_entity_poly.type
_entity_poly.pdbx_seq_one_letter_code
_entity_poly.pdbx_strand_id
1 'polypeptide(L)'
;MIEEYDEIREVTNPAKKEDLSELTKLQTEYLKELNIPSDVWEGMSKEAQSQQLGFILERFNEIDIFQQIDREAIFSEIYSSKIVEAYKLLEAPQDYIQIEQIADMFSECEELRYENWRNLDLSEKVNILNNLEIEIAGIEHRQPCPIRALKMPSHQFGGYSPDSKSIDINASYIEQSGYDHNMFMEVLDTLVHEGRHAYQDYNVNVYEIHPRHSEVASWAETMEGGKWGYHGDTSTVLGQRLYEQQSIEIDARNFAMDILDKFEQKQIA
;
A
#
# COMPACT_ATOMS: atom_id res chain seq x y z
N MET A 1 -6.62 56.06 -24.17
CA MET A 1 -5.72 55.48 -25.19
C MET A 1 -4.87 54.49 -24.45
N ILE A 2 -5.04 53.23 -24.81
CA ILE A 2 -4.60 52.03 -24.11
C ILE A 2 -3.12 51.84 -24.40
N GLU A 3 -2.31 51.59 -23.36
CA GLU A 3 -0.95 51.11 -23.49
C GLU A 3 -1.00 49.61 -23.78
N GLU A 4 -0.71 49.24 -25.03
CA GLU A 4 -0.47 47.86 -25.45
C GLU A 4 0.96 47.47 -25.05
N TYR A 5 1.08 46.49 -24.15
CA TYR A 5 2.29 45.72 -23.94
C TYR A 5 2.05 44.35 -24.57
N ASP A 6 2.52 44.18 -25.80
CA ASP A 6 2.60 42.88 -26.48
C ASP A 6 4.06 42.51 -26.76
N GLU A 7 4.39 41.30 -26.30
CA GLU A 7 5.33 40.32 -26.85
C GLU A 7 6.84 40.61 -26.81
N ILE A 8 7.61 39.95 -25.93
CA ILE A 8 8.10 38.55 -25.95
C ILE A 8 9.39 38.35 -26.80
N ARG A 9 10.35 37.68 -26.13
CA ARG A 9 11.55 36.96 -26.61
C ARG A 9 12.82 37.77 -26.90
N GLU A 10 13.74 37.70 -25.92
CA GLU A 10 15.15 37.43 -26.21
C GLU A 10 15.76 36.46 -25.18
N VAL A 11 15.81 35.20 -25.61
CA VAL A 11 16.84 34.18 -25.40
C VAL A 11 17.76 34.36 -24.18
N THR A 12 17.52 33.55 -23.14
CA THR A 12 18.56 33.16 -22.19
C THR A 12 18.86 31.66 -22.33
N ASN A 13 20.03 31.39 -22.90
CA ASN A 13 20.91 30.22 -22.82
C ASN A 13 20.33 28.81 -22.52
N PRO A 14 20.48 27.83 -23.43
CA PRO A 14 20.16 26.43 -23.17
C PRO A 14 21.38 25.71 -22.56
N ALA A 15 21.62 25.89 -21.26
CA ALA A 15 22.67 25.13 -20.57
C ALA A 15 22.49 25.09 -19.05
N LYS A 16 21.36 24.59 -18.57
CA LYS A 16 21.26 23.83 -17.32
C LYS A 16 20.17 22.80 -17.54
N LYS A 17 20.54 21.51 -17.57
CA LYS A 17 19.59 20.49 -17.14
C LYS A 17 19.29 20.87 -15.69
N GLU A 18 18.12 21.43 -15.42
CA GLU A 18 17.60 21.45 -14.07
C GLU A 18 17.57 19.98 -13.64
N ASP A 19 18.33 19.68 -12.58
CA ASP A 19 18.24 18.40 -11.94
C ASP A 19 16.81 18.34 -11.40
N LEU A 20 15.98 17.49 -11.99
CA LEU A 20 14.55 17.40 -11.66
C LEU A 20 14.31 16.99 -10.20
N SER A 21 15.38 16.66 -9.47
CA SER A 21 15.42 16.34 -8.05
C SER A 21 15.62 17.53 -7.09
N GLU A 22 15.99 18.74 -7.57
CA GLU A 22 16.33 19.87 -6.68
C GLU A 22 15.17 20.86 -6.48
N LEU A 23 14.88 21.18 -5.21
CA LEU A 23 13.88 22.20 -4.87
C LEU A 23 14.36 23.62 -5.20
N THR A 24 13.45 24.46 -5.68
CA THR A 24 13.68 25.91 -5.74
C THR A 24 13.83 26.49 -4.34
N LYS A 25 14.45 27.66 -4.25
CA LYS A 25 14.62 28.38 -2.99
C LYS A 25 13.29 28.63 -2.27
N LEU A 26 12.24 28.98 -3.01
CA LEU A 26 10.91 29.23 -2.45
C LEU A 26 10.27 27.96 -1.88
N GLN A 27 10.38 26.82 -2.59
CA GLN A 27 9.89 25.52 -2.11
C GLN A 27 10.66 25.07 -0.86
N THR A 28 11.97 25.31 -0.82
CA THR A 28 12.81 25.02 0.35
C THR A 28 12.39 25.85 1.57
N GLU A 29 12.17 27.16 1.38
CA GLU A 29 11.68 28.05 2.44
C GLU A 29 10.28 27.62 2.92
N TYR A 30 9.40 27.25 2.00
CA TYR A 30 8.06 26.75 2.29
C TYR A 30 8.09 25.48 3.15
N LEU A 31 8.95 24.50 2.87
CA LEU A 31 9.09 23.31 3.73
C LEU A 31 9.71 23.66 5.09
N LYS A 32 10.69 24.56 5.14
CA LYS A 32 11.38 24.93 6.39
C LYS A 32 10.50 25.58 7.44
N GLU A 33 9.36 26.17 7.05
CA GLU A 33 8.38 26.70 8.01
C GLU A 33 7.81 25.62 8.95
N LEU A 34 7.80 24.36 8.52
CA LEU A 34 7.35 23.22 9.33
C LEU A 34 8.50 22.51 10.04
N ASN A 35 9.73 23.04 9.96
CA ASN A 35 10.85 22.43 10.66
C ASN A 35 10.77 22.72 12.15
N ILE A 36 10.67 21.66 12.95
CA ILE A 36 10.50 21.74 14.39
C ILE A 36 11.80 21.32 15.07
N PRO A 37 12.30 22.09 16.05
CA PRO A 37 13.47 21.70 16.84
C PRO A 37 13.28 20.33 17.50
N SER A 38 14.35 19.53 17.57
CA SER A 38 14.27 18.13 18.03
C SER A 38 13.82 17.98 19.49
N ASP A 39 14.09 18.95 20.34
CA ASP A 39 13.64 19.01 21.74
C ASP A 39 12.13 19.26 21.84
N VAL A 40 11.59 20.13 20.97
CA VAL A 40 10.15 20.37 20.87
C VAL A 40 9.46 19.14 20.30
N TRP A 41 10.04 18.51 19.27
CA TRP A 41 9.55 17.26 18.69
C TRP A 41 9.44 16.14 19.73
N GLU A 42 10.47 15.92 20.55
CA GLU A 42 10.46 14.90 21.61
C GLU A 42 9.44 15.18 22.71
N GLY A 43 9.15 16.45 22.97
CA GLY A 43 8.13 16.86 23.94
C GLY A 43 6.69 16.68 23.43
N MET A 44 6.48 16.39 22.15
CA MET A 44 5.16 16.18 21.56
C MET A 44 4.60 14.79 21.88
N SER A 45 3.27 14.69 21.96
CA SER A 45 2.60 13.39 21.93
C SER A 45 2.76 12.73 20.55
N LYS A 46 2.52 11.42 20.46
CA LYS A 46 2.60 10.69 19.20
C LYS A 46 1.58 11.20 18.16
N GLU A 47 0.41 11.59 18.61
CA GLU A 47 -0.63 12.18 17.77
C GLU A 47 -0.21 13.54 17.22
N ALA A 48 0.43 14.39 18.04
CA ALA A 48 0.96 15.68 17.61
C ALA A 48 2.14 15.52 16.63
N GLN A 49 3.03 14.56 16.86
CA GLN A 49 4.11 14.20 15.92
C GLN A 49 3.54 13.78 14.56
N SER A 50 2.55 12.88 14.57
CA SER A 50 1.86 12.43 13.35
C SER A 50 1.18 13.58 12.60
N GLN A 51 0.51 14.50 13.31
CA GLN A 51 -0.11 15.67 12.69
C GLN A 51 0.91 16.60 12.02
N GLN A 52 2.07 16.84 12.66
CA GLN A 52 3.12 17.68 12.07
C GLN A 52 3.73 17.05 10.83
N LEU A 53 3.95 15.73 10.84
CA LEU A 53 4.39 15.02 9.65
C LEU A 53 3.33 15.10 8.53
N GLY A 54 2.05 14.99 8.86
CA GLY A 54 0.96 15.20 7.90
C GLY A 54 1.06 16.54 7.17
N PHE A 55 1.27 17.64 7.89
CA PHE A 55 1.46 18.96 7.26
C PHE A 55 2.70 19.04 6.37
N ILE A 56 3.81 18.41 6.79
CA ILE A 56 5.04 18.36 5.98
C ILE A 56 4.75 17.65 4.65
N LEU A 57 4.00 16.55 4.72
CA LEU A 57 3.71 15.70 3.58
C LEU A 57 2.69 16.32 2.63
N GLU A 58 1.68 17.02 3.15
CA GLU A 58 0.78 17.85 2.36
C GLU A 58 1.57 18.89 1.55
N ARG A 59 2.55 19.58 2.16
CA ARG A 59 3.39 20.54 1.43
C ARG A 59 4.29 19.88 0.40
N PHE A 60 4.82 18.69 0.69
CA PHE A 60 5.55 17.91 -0.32
C PHE A 60 4.64 17.56 -1.50
N ASN A 61 3.42 17.10 -1.26
CA ASN A 61 2.46 16.78 -2.31
C ASN A 61 2.08 18.02 -3.13
N GLU A 62 1.92 19.19 -2.51
CA GLU A 62 1.71 20.47 -3.23
C GLU A 62 2.88 20.83 -4.15
N ILE A 63 4.11 20.50 -3.76
CA ILE A 63 5.33 20.76 -4.52
C ILE A 63 5.50 19.72 -5.65
N ASP A 64 5.19 18.45 -5.38
CA ASP A 64 5.49 17.29 -6.23
C ASP A 64 4.45 17.04 -7.33
N ILE A 65 3.51 17.96 -7.54
CA ILE A 65 2.47 17.81 -8.58
C ILE A 65 3.09 17.65 -9.99
N PHE A 66 4.35 18.04 -10.20
CA PHE A 66 4.99 18.00 -11.52
C PHE A 66 6.49 17.64 -11.58
N GLN A 67 7.17 17.31 -10.46
CA GLN A 67 8.65 17.33 -10.43
C GLN A 67 9.37 15.99 -10.15
N GLN A 68 8.72 14.90 -9.74
CA GLN A 68 9.43 13.63 -9.41
C GLN A 68 10.60 13.87 -8.44
N ILE A 69 10.32 14.56 -7.34
CA ILE A 69 11.36 14.92 -6.37
C ILE A 69 11.78 13.72 -5.52
N ASP A 70 13.06 13.64 -5.18
CA ASP A 70 13.58 12.66 -4.22
C ASP A 70 13.24 13.12 -2.79
N ARG A 71 12.06 12.68 -2.31
CA ARG A 71 11.53 13.07 -1.00
C ARG A 71 12.47 12.68 0.13
N GLU A 72 13.08 11.50 0.10
CA GLU A 72 13.97 11.02 1.18
C GLU A 72 15.23 11.89 1.28
N ALA A 73 15.83 12.24 0.13
CA ALA A 73 16.99 13.13 0.08
C ALA A 73 16.66 14.52 0.66
N ILE A 74 15.53 15.11 0.24
CA ILE A 74 15.08 16.42 0.73
C ILE A 74 14.74 16.36 2.22
N PHE A 75 14.06 15.30 2.66
CA PHE A 75 13.67 15.14 4.06
C PHE A 75 14.90 15.13 4.97
N SER A 76 15.93 14.40 4.53
CA SER A 76 17.22 14.28 5.22
C SER A 76 18.02 15.57 5.23
N GLU A 77 17.84 16.45 4.23
CA GLU A 77 18.51 17.76 4.16
C GLU A 77 17.83 18.81 5.04
N ILE A 78 16.48 18.82 5.08
CA ILE A 78 15.70 19.91 5.68
C ILE A 78 15.37 19.64 7.15
N TYR A 79 15.00 18.41 7.50
CA TYR A 79 14.42 18.08 8.80
C TYR A 79 15.41 17.34 9.71
N SER A 80 15.17 17.42 11.02
CA SER A 80 16.03 16.74 11.99
C SER A 80 15.93 15.22 11.87
N SER A 81 16.99 14.50 12.25
CA SER A 81 17.06 13.04 12.14
C SER A 81 15.89 12.31 12.80
N LYS A 82 15.32 12.85 13.89
CA LYS A 82 14.16 12.27 14.58
C LYS A 82 12.86 12.39 13.77
N ILE A 83 12.70 13.49 13.03
CA ILE A 83 11.56 13.70 12.14
C ILE A 83 11.76 12.82 10.90
N VAL A 84 12.98 12.70 10.38
CA VAL A 84 13.34 11.78 9.29
C VAL A 84 13.03 10.34 9.67
N GLU A 85 13.43 9.89 10.87
CA GLU A 85 13.10 8.55 11.38
C GLU A 85 11.60 8.35 11.51
N ALA A 86 10.86 9.35 12.02
CA ALA A 86 9.41 9.27 12.12
C ALA A 86 8.71 9.29 10.75
N TYR A 87 9.28 9.99 9.75
CA TYR A 87 8.84 9.94 8.36
C TYR A 87 9.08 8.57 7.72
N LYS A 88 10.23 7.95 7.98
CA LYS A 88 10.51 6.57 7.55
C LYS A 88 9.57 5.54 8.17
N LEU A 89 8.97 5.87 9.32
CA LEU A 89 7.91 5.07 9.93
C LEU A 89 6.52 5.38 9.35
N LEU A 90 6.37 6.41 8.50
CA LEU A 90 5.14 6.70 7.76
C LEU A 90 5.12 6.03 6.39
N GLU A 91 6.26 6.02 5.69
CA GLU A 91 6.41 5.24 4.46
C GLU A 91 6.37 3.75 4.81
N ALA A 92 5.57 2.97 4.08
CA ALA A 92 5.56 1.53 4.22
C ALA A 92 6.91 0.96 3.76
N PRO A 93 7.39 -0.16 4.34
CA PRO A 93 8.59 -0.83 3.87
C PRO A 93 8.51 -1.15 2.37
N GLN A 94 9.65 -1.29 1.70
CA GLN A 94 9.71 -1.78 0.31
C GLN A 94 9.03 -3.16 0.21
N ASP A 95 8.41 -3.48 -0.93
CA ASP A 95 7.63 -4.72 -1.07
C ASP A 95 8.43 -5.97 -0.69
N TYR A 96 9.71 -6.06 -1.09
CA TYR A 96 10.55 -7.22 -0.71
C TYR A 96 10.76 -7.36 0.81
N ILE A 97 10.71 -6.25 1.56
CA ILE A 97 10.77 -6.25 3.03
C ILE A 97 9.42 -6.68 3.59
N GLN A 98 8.32 -6.14 3.07
CA GLN A 98 6.97 -6.55 3.49
C GLN A 98 6.76 -8.05 3.28
N ILE A 99 7.15 -8.57 2.11
CA ILE A 99 7.03 -9.99 1.75
C ILE A 99 7.82 -10.87 2.72
N GLU A 100 9.08 -10.53 3.03
CA GLU A 100 9.87 -11.28 4.02
C GLU A 100 9.23 -11.23 5.42
N GLN A 101 8.82 -10.05 5.89
CA GLN A 101 8.24 -9.88 7.22
C GLN A 101 6.90 -10.62 7.37
N ILE A 102 6.04 -10.59 6.34
CA ILE A 102 4.77 -11.32 6.35
C ILE A 102 5.02 -12.84 6.31
N ALA A 103 5.96 -13.30 5.48
CA ALA A 103 6.32 -14.73 5.43
C ALA A 103 6.95 -15.24 6.74
N ASP A 104 7.78 -14.43 7.40
CA ASP A 104 8.31 -14.71 8.74
C ASP A 104 7.16 -14.81 9.76
N MET A 105 6.27 -13.82 9.79
CA MET A 105 5.10 -13.80 10.66
C MET A 105 4.19 -15.02 10.45
N PHE A 106 3.92 -15.40 9.19
CA PHE A 106 3.15 -16.61 8.88
C PHE A 106 3.85 -17.87 9.40
N SER A 107 5.18 -17.94 9.30
CA SER A 107 5.97 -19.09 9.74
C SER A 107 6.01 -19.23 11.27
N GLU A 108 5.92 -18.11 11.99
CA GLU A 108 5.89 -18.05 13.45
C GLU A 108 4.49 -18.35 14.03
N CYS A 109 3.42 -18.21 13.23
CA CYS A 109 2.06 -18.56 13.65
C CYS A 109 1.88 -20.09 13.70
N GLU A 110 1.83 -20.64 14.91
CA GLU A 110 1.67 -22.09 15.10
C GLU A 110 0.36 -22.62 14.53
N GLU A 111 -0.71 -21.82 14.53
CA GLU A 111 -2.02 -22.17 13.98
C GLU A 111 -2.01 -22.34 12.46
N LEU A 112 -1.06 -21.71 11.75
CA LEU A 112 -0.88 -21.88 10.31
C LEU A 112 -0.13 -23.16 9.94
N ARG A 113 0.35 -23.94 10.91
CA ARG A 113 0.76 -25.32 10.62
C ARG A 113 -0.49 -26.12 10.27
N TYR A 114 -0.47 -26.80 9.12
CA TYR A 114 -1.67 -27.43 8.58
C TYR A 114 -2.31 -28.45 9.55
N GLU A 115 -1.50 -29.16 10.33
CA GLU A 115 -1.93 -30.08 11.38
C GLU A 115 -2.69 -29.41 12.53
N ASN A 116 -2.42 -28.14 12.80
CA ASN A 116 -3.12 -27.33 13.79
C ASN A 116 -4.36 -26.69 13.14
N TRP A 117 -4.20 -26.07 11.97
CA TRP A 117 -5.28 -25.42 11.21
C TRP A 117 -6.50 -26.32 11.01
N ARG A 118 -6.27 -27.59 10.64
CA ARG A 118 -7.35 -28.56 10.39
C ARG A 118 -8.23 -28.89 11.61
N ASN A 119 -7.76 -28.58 12.82
CA ASN A 119 -8.50 -28.84 14.05
C ASN A 119 -9.32 -27.63 14.52
N LEU A 120 -9.12 -26.47 13.88
CA LEU A 120 -9.85 -25.24 14.18
C LEU A 120 -11.26 -25.27 13.57
N ASP A 121 -12.23 -24.75 14.30
CA ASP A 121 -13.55 -24.48 13.75
C ASP A 121 -13.56 -23.20 12.88
N LEU A 122 -14.69 -22.94 12.20
CA LEU A 122 -14.82 -21.78 11.33
C LEU A 122 -14.58 -20.45 12.06
N SER A 123 -15.08 -20.31 13.30
CA SER A 123 -14.92 -19.08 14.06
C SER A 123 -13.48 -18.87 14.49
N GLU A 124 -12.80 -19.94 14.90
CA GLU A 124 -11.38 -19.91 15.27
C GLU A 124 -10.52 -19.53 14.06
N LYS A 125 -10.76 -20.15 12.89
CA LYS A 125 -10.08 -19.78 11.65
C LYS A 125 -10.26 -18.32 11.28
N VAL A 126 -11.49 -17.80 11.37
CA VAL A 126 -11.77 -16.38 11.09
C VAL A 126 -11.05 -15.45 12.07
N ASN A 127 -10.93 -15.84 13.35
CA ASN A 127 -10.16 -15.08 14.33
C ASN A 127 -8.67 -15.05 13.98
N ILE A 128 -8.10 -16.20 13.56
CA ILE A 128 -6.70 -16.25 13.09
C ILE A 128 -6.52 -15.36 11.86
N LEU A 129 -7.40 -15.44 10.85
CA LEU A 129 -7.33 -14.59 9.65
C LEU A 129 -7.40 -13.09 10.00
N ASN A 130 -8.24 -12.70 10.97
CA ASN A 130 -8.28 -11.31 11.45
C ASN A 130 -6.98 -10.90 12.15
N ASN A 131 -6.37 -11.77 12.95
CA ASN A 131 -5.10 -11.47 13.60
C ASN A 131 -3.98 -11.32 12.58
N LEU A 132 -3.92 -12.20 11.57
CA LEU A 132 -2.95 -12.10 10.48
C LEU A 132 -3.10 -10.79 9.71
N GLU A 133 -4.33 -10.39 9.38
CA GLU A 133 -4.60 -9.11 8.71
C GLU A 133 -4.21 -7.89 9.57
N ILE A 134 -4.36 -7.96 10.89
CA ILE A 134 -3.85 -6.91 11.80
C ILE A 134 -2.33 -6.76 11.67
N GLU A 135 -1.60 -7.88 11.67
CA GLU A 135 -0.15 -7.88 11.54
C GLU A 135 0.31 -7.46 10.13
N ILE A 136 -0.34 -7.96 9.07
CA ILE A 136 -0.09 -7.57 7.67
C ILE A 136 -0.29 -6.07 7.50
N ALA A 137 -1.43 -5.54 7.91
CA ALA A 137 -1.72 -4.11 7.84
C ALA A 137 -0.71 -3.28 8.65
N GLY A 138 -0.25 -3.81 9.79
CA GLY A 138 0.81 -3.22 10.60
C GLY A 138 2.15 -3.14 9.87
N ILE A 139 2.54 -4.18 9.15
CA ILE A 139 3.74 -4.20 8.28
C ILE A 139 3.58 -3.23 7.12
N GLU A 140 2.39 -3.18 6.53
CA GLU A 140 2.04 -2.31 5.41
C GLU A 140 1.74 -0.86 5.82
N HIS A 141 1.86 -0.51 7.11
CA HIS A 141 1.59 0.82 7.68
C HIS A 141 0.17 1.37 7.36
N ARG A 142 -0.82 0.50 7.19
CA ARG A 142 -2.23 0.87 6.97
C ARG A 142 -3.12 0.42 8.12
N GLN A 143 -4.38 0.87 8.11
CA GLN A 143 -5.37 0.34 9.04
C GLN A 143 -5.79 -1.08 8.62
N PRO A 144 -6.02 -2.00 9.57
CA PRO A 144 -6.47 -3.35 9.27
C PRO A 144 -7.92 -3.39 8.81
N CYS A 145 -8.21 -4.31 7.90
CA CYS A 145 -9.55 -4.57 7.41
C CYS A 145 -10.16 -5.77 8.16
N PRO A 146 -11.37 -5.66 8.74
CA PRO A 146 -11.99 -6.83 9.36
C PRO A 146 -12.28 -7.91 8.31
N ILE A 147 -11.88 -9.15 8.61
CA ILE A 147 -12.16 -10.33 7.80
C ILE A 147 -13.53 -10.88 8.17
N ARG A 148 -14.39 -11.10 7.17
CA ARG A 148 -15.71 -11.71 7.34
C ARG A 148 -15.85 -12.97 6.49
N ALA A 149 -16.28 -14.06 7.12
CA ALA A 149 -16.67 -15.27 6.41
C ALA A 149 -18.10 -15.14 5.88
N LEU A 150 -18.26 -15.01 4.56
CA LEU A 150 -19.57 -14.87 3.91
C LEU A 150 -19.90 -16.08 3.04
N LYS A 151 -21.20 -16.38 2.91
CA LYS A 151 -21.65 -17.39 1.96
C LYS A 151 -21.62 -16.79 0.55
N MET A 152 -20.74 -17.31 -0.30
CA MET A 152 -20.53 -16.85 -1.67
C MET A 152 -20.69 -17.99 -2.68
N PRO A 153 -20.91 -17.69 -3.98
CA PRO A 153 -20.89 -18.69 -5.04
C PRO A 153 -19.55 -19.45 -5.10
N SER A 154 -19.57 -20.68 -5.62
CA SER A 154 -18.41 -21.57 -5.70
C SER A 154 -17.35 -21.18 -6.75
N HIS A 155 -17.36 -19.95 -7.23
CA HIS A 155 -16.37 -19.39 -8.15
C HIS A 155 -15.80 -18.06 -7.62
N GLN A 156 -16.18 -17.68 -6.40
CA GLN A 156 -15.74 -16.47 -5.74
C GLN A 156 -15.03 -16.85 -4.45
N PHE A 157 -13.75 -16.54 -4.38
CA PHE A 157 -12.89 -16.83 -3.24
C PHE A 157 -13.02 -15.76 -2.16
N GLY A 158 -13.01 -14.49 -2.55
CA GLY A 158 -13.19 -13.37 -1.67
C GLY A 158 -13.41 -12.06 -2.41
N GLY A 159 -13.21 -10.96 -1.69
CA GLY A 159 -13.20 -9.62 -2.24
C GLY A 159 -12.99 -8.56 -1.16
N TYR A 160 -12.15 -7.58 -1.45
CA TYR A 160 -12.06 -6.33 -0.71
C TYR A 160 -13.22 -5.39 -1.07
N SER A 161 -13.81 -4.74 -0.06
CA SER A 161 -14.87 -3.74 -0.23
C SER A 161 -14.36 -2.34 0.14
N PRO A 162 -14.15 -1.44 -0.85
CA PRO A 162 -13.72 -0.06 -0.59
C PRO A 162 -14.71 0.75 0.27
N ASP A 163 -16.01 0.47 0.18
CA ASP A 163 -17.05 1.17 0.95
C ASP A 163 -17.03 0.81 2.43
N SER A 164 -16.88 -0.48 2.73
CA SER A 164 -16.95 -1.00 4.10
C SER A 164 -15.57 -1.22 4.73
N LYS A 165 -14.49 -0.99 3.96
CA LYS A 165 -13.09 -1.22 4.33
C LYS A 165 -12.89 -2.60 4.97
N SER A 166 -13.50 -3.63 4.38
CA SER A 166 -13.50 -5.00 4.89
C SER A 166 -13.15 -6.00 3.80
N ILE A 167 -12.65 -7.16 4.21
CA ILE A 167 -12.32 -8.27 3.31
C ILE A 167 -13.29 -9.40 3.59
N ASP A 168 -14.02 -9.80 2.55
CA ASP A 168 -14.93 -10.93 2.61
C ASP A 168 -14.26 -12.15 2.01
N ILE A 169 -14.28 -13.29 2.72
CA ILE A 169 -13.76 -14.56 2.23
C ILE A 169 -14.89 -15.60 2.25
N ASN A 170 -14.92 -16.47 1.25
CA ASN A 170 -15.94 -17.50 1.12
C ASN A 170 -15.87 -18.48 2.29
N ALA A 171 -16.90 -18.46 3.14
CA ALA A 171 -17.01 -19.32 4.31
C ALA A 171 -16.86 -20.81 3.96
N SER A 172 -17.38 -21.23 2.80
CA SER A 172 -17.30 -22.62 2.35
C SER A 172 -15.86 -23.07 2.08
N TYR A 173 -14.99 -22.14 1.65
CA TYR A 173 -13.57 -22.39 1.40
C TYR A 173 -12.75 -22.37 2.69
N ILE A 174 -13.08 -21.50 3.63
CA ILE A 174 -12.50 -21.53 4.99
C ILE A 174 -12.84 -22.84 5.71
N GLU A 175 -14.04 -23.37 5.52
CA GLU A 175 -14.39 -24.70 6.06
C GLU A 175 -13.60 -25.81 5.35
N GLN A 176 -13.58 -25.80 4.00
CA GLN A 176 -12.88 -26.80 3.18
C GLN A 176 -11.38 -26.84 3.41
N SER A 177 -10.75 -25.72 3.75
CA SER A 177 -9.31 -25.66 4.10
C SER A 177 -8.94 -26.52 5.31
N GLY A 178 -9.91 -26.96 6.12
CA GLY A 178 -9.65 -27.93 7.20
C GLY A 178 -9.42 -29.36 6.70
N TYR A 179 -9.74 -29.65 5.43
CA TYR A 179 -9.71 -30.99 4.86
C TYR A 179 -8.84 -31.07 3.60
N ASP A 180 -8.64 -29.95 2.91
CA ASP A 180 -7.84 -29.83 1.70
C ASP A 180 -6.71 -28.82 1.93
N HIS A 181 -5.47 -29.29 1.78
CA HIS A 181 -4.28 -28.48 1.96
C HIS A 181 -4.14 -27.41 0.87
N ASN A 182 -4.57 -27.71 -0.37
CA ASN A 182 -4.55 -26.71 -1.43
C ASN A 182 -5.52 -25.58 -1.10
N MET A 183 -6.72 -25.92 -0.61
CA MET A 183 -7.69 -24.91 -0.19
C MET A 183 -7.21 -24.11 1.03
N PHE A 184 -6.37 -24.68 1.89
CA PHE A 184 -5.68 -23.92 2.94
C PHE A 184 -4.76 -22.85 2.35
N MET A 185 -3.93 -23.21 1.37
CA MET A 185 -3.08 -22.23 0.68
C MET A 185 -3.90 -21.18 -0.05
N GLU A 186 -4.98 -21.56 -0.74
CA GLU A 186 -5.88 -20.61 -1.44
C GLU A 186 -6.56 -19.61 -0.48
N VAL A 187 -6.89 -20.03 0.76
CA VAL A 187 -7.46 -19.11 1.76
C VAL A 187 -6.42 -18.09 2.23
N LEU A 188 -5.15 -18.49 2.38
CA LEU A 188 -4.07 -17.56 2.71
C LEU A 188 -3.74 -16.64 1.53
N ASP A 189 -3.75 -17.17 0.31
CA ASP A 189 -3.57 -16.40 -0.92
C ASP A 189 -4.65 -15.32 -1.03
N THR A 190 -5.92 -15.70 -0.85
CA THR A 190 -7.06 -14.78 -0.87
C THR A 190 -6.90 -13.70 0.21
N LEU A 191 -6.49 -14.07 1.42
CA LEU A 191 -6.25 -13.09 2.50
C LEU A 191 -5.24 -12.03 2.07
N VAL A 192 -4.09 -12.46 1.55
CA VAL A 192 -2.99 -11.55 1.18
C VAL A 192 -3.33 -10.75 -0.07
N HIS A 193 -3.95 -11.37 -1.08
CA HIS A 193 -4.38 -10.71 -2.32
C HIS A 193 -5.38 -9.59 -2.02
N GLU A 194 -6.43 -9.87 -1.25
CA GLU A 194 -7.44 -8.86 -0.90
C GLU A 194 -6.88 -7.82 0.11
N GLY A 195 -5.95 -8.22 0.98
CA GLY A 195 -5.17 -7.31 1.82
C GLY A 195 -4.35 -6.33 0.98
N ARG A 196 -3.73 -6.81 -0.10
CA ARG A 196 -2.98 -5.95 -1.03
C ARG A 196 -3.91 -4.99 -1.77
N HIS A 197 -5.14 -5.39 -2.11
CA HIS A 197 -6.14 -4.44 -2.61
C HIS A 197 -6.50 -3.35 -1.58
N ALA A 198 -6.61 -3.70 -0.29
CA ALA A 198 -6.80 -2.70 0.77
C ALA A 198 -5.61 -1.74 0.87
N TYR A 199 -4.38 -2.24 0.73
CA TYR A 199 -3.16 -1.42 0.68
C TYR A 199 -3.12 -0.49 -0.51
N GLN A 200 -3.42 -0.99 -1.71
CA GLN A 200 -3.48 -0.17 -2.91
C GLN A 200 -4.54 0.93 -2.76
N ASP A 201 -5.76 0.59 -2.30
CA ASP A 201 -6.84 1.55 -2.08
C ASP A 201 -6.47 2.61 -1.05
N TYR A 202 -5.79 2.24 0.04
CA TYR A 202 -5.27 3.20 1.01
C TYR A 202 -4.31 4.20 0.35
N ASN A 203 -3.35 3.71 -0.44
CA ASN A 203 -2.36 4.53 -1.11
C ASN A 203 -2.94 5.46 -2.17
N VAL A 204 -3.98 5.02 -2.87
CA VAL A 204 -4.62 5.82 -3.94
C VAL A 204 -5.64 6.81 -3.38
N ASN A 205 -6.45 6.40 -2.40
CA ASN A 205 -7.65 7.14 -1.99
C ASN A 205 -7.57 7.78 -0.61
N VAL A 206 -6.57 7.44 0.21
CA VAL A 206 -6.44 7.95 1.58
C VAL A 206 -5.14 8.70 1.76
N TYR A 207 -4.01 8.00 1.68
CA TYR A 207 -2.69 8.56 1.94
C TYR A 207 -1.60 7.68 1.33
N GLU A 208 -0.78 8.26 0.44
CA GLU A 208 0.30 7.57 -0.25
C GLU A 208 1.50 7.34 0.69
N ILE A 209 1.63 6.10 1.16
CA ILE A 209 2.72 5.59 2.00
C ILE A 209 3.64 4.64 1.24
N HIS A 210 3.25 4.21 0.04
CA HIS A 210 4.01 3.28 -0.76
C HIS A 210 5.25 3.97 -1.33
N PRO A 211 6.44 3.35 -1.24
CA PRO A 211 7.71 3.97 -1.63
C PRO A 211 7.81 4.38 -3.11
N ARG A 212 7.00 3.78 -4.00
CA ARG A 212 7.11 3.97 -5.45
C ARG A 212 5.86 4.62 -6.04
N HIS A 213 5.87 5.94 -6.11
CA HIS A 213 4.76 6.72 -6.67
C HIS A 213 4.28 6.24 -8.05
N SER A 214 5.21 5.79 -8.92
CA SER A 214 4.84 5.27 -10.24
C SER A 214 3.90 4.06 -10.20
N GLU A 215 3.99 3.23 -9.17
CA GLU A 215 3.11 2.07 -8.99
C GLU A 215 1.73 2.51 -8.50
N VAL A 216 1.70 3.43 -7.54
CA VAL A 216 0.46 4.05 -7.04
C VAL A 216 -0.31 4.75 -8.16
N ALA A 217 0.40 5.51 -9.01
CA ALA A 217 -0.18 6.13 -10.19
C ALA A 217 -0.74 5.09 -11.17
N SER A 218 -0.07 3.95 -11.35
CA SER A 218 -0.56 2.85 -12.19
C SER A 218 -1.80 2.18 -11.63
N TRP A 219 -1.89 1.99 -10.31
CA TRP A 219 -3.08 1.45 -9.66
C TRP A 219 -4.27 2.41 -9.81
N ALA A 220 -4.04 3.70 -9.59
CA ALA A 220 -5.05 4.76 -9.72
C ALA A 220 -5.65 4.84 -11.13
N GLU A 221 -4.90 4.50 -12.19
CA GLU A 221 -5.46 4.45 -13.54
C GLU A 221 -6.53 3.33 -13.69
N THR A 222 -6.42 2.25 -12.93
CA THR A 222 -7.28 1.05 -13.04
C THR A 222 -8.36 0.93 -11.96
N MET A 223 -8.28 1.67 -10.86
CA MET A 223 -9.32 1.68 -9.82
C MET A 223 -10.62 2.34 -10.30
N GLU A 224 -11.74 2.02 -9.65
CA GLU A 224 -13.05 2.62 -9.96
C GLU A 224 -12.99 4.16 -9.89
N GLY A 225 -13.41 4.83 -10.98
CA GLY A 225 -13.27 6.28 -11.14
C GLY A 225 -11.94 6.74 -11.75
N GLY A 226 -10.97 5.83 -11.94
CA GLY A 226 -9.72 6.06 -12.65
C GLY A 226 -9.88 6.21 -14.15
N LYS A 227 -8.79 6.59 -14.83
CA LYS A 227 -8.74 6.85 -16.28
C LYS A 227 -9.30 5.70 -17.12
N TRP A 228 -9.04 4.49 -16.68
CA TRP A 228 -9.55 3.27 -17.28
C TRP A 228 -10.68 2.69 -16.42
N GLY A 229 -10.53 2.65 -15.10
CA GLY A 229 -11.44 1.87 -14.26
C GLY A 229 -11.27 0.37 -14.47
N TYR A 230 -11.99 -0.43 -13.70
CA TYR A 230 -11.91 -1.90 -13.83
C TYR A 230 -12.40 -2.34 -15.22
N HIS A 231 -11.52 -3.03 -15.94
CA HIS A 231 -11.76 -3.50 -17.29
C HIS A 231 -11.78 -5.03 -17.36
N GLY A 232 -12.86 -5.57 -17.89
CA GLY A 232 -13.01 -7.01 -18.11
C GLY A 232 -14.34 -7.52 -17.61
N ASP A 233 -15.04 -8.24 -18.47
CA ASP A 233 -16.24 -8.97 -18.09
C ASP A 233 -15.85 -10.40 -17.68
N THR A 234 -15.98 -10.75 -16.41
CA THR A 234 -15.68 -12.08 -15.88
C THR A 234 -16.61 -13.17 -16.43
N SER A 235 -17.69 -12.79 -17.13
CA SER A 235 -18.59 -13.74 -17.81
C SER A 235 -18.00 -14.35 -19.09
N THR A 236 -16.88 -13.82 -19.60
CA THR A 236 -16.21 -14.32 -20.80
C THR A 236 -14.72 -14.61 -20.56
N VAL A 237 -14.15 -15.58 -21.27
CA VAL A 237 -12.72 -15.91 -21.17
C VAL A 237 -11.82 -14.72 -21.53
N LEU A 238 -12.21 -13.92 -22.54
CA LEU A 238 -11.44 -12.74 -22.92
C LEU A 238 -11.56 -11.64 -21.86
N GLY A 239 -12.77 -11.41 -21.34
CA GLY A 239 -12.99 -10.40 -20.31
C GLY A 239 -12.31 -10.75 -18.99
N GLN A 240 -12.32 -12.03 -18.58
CA GLN A 240 -11.55 -12.51 -17.43
C GLN A 240 -10.04 -12.28 -17.62
N ARG A 241 -9.48 -12.59 -18.80
CA ARG A 241 -8.06 -12.31 -19.08
C ARG A 241 -7.73 -10.84 -19.04
N LEU A 242 -8.62 -9.98 -19.55
CA LEU A 242 -8.42 -8.53 -19.49
C LEU A 242 -8.44 -8.04 -18.04
N TYR A 243 -9.36 -8.57 -17.23
CA TYR A 243 -9.43 -8.28 -15.81
C TYR A 243 -8.12 -8.65 -15.11
N GLU A 244 -7.66 -9.87 -15.33
CA GLU A 244 -6.43 -10.41 -14.74
C GLU A 244 -5.18 -9.63 -15.18
N GLN A 245 -5.18 -9.00 -16.36
CA GLN A 245 -4.03 -8.27 -16.90
C GLN A 245 -3.91 -6.82 -16.42
N GLN A 246 -4.81 -6.37 -15.55
CA GLN A 246 -4.72 -5.03 -14.97
C GLN A 246 -3.57 -4.94 -13.97
N SER A 247 -2.89 -3.79 -13.93
CA SER A 247 -1.72 -3.56 -13.06
C SER A 247 -2.03 -3.85 -11.58
N ILE A 248 -3.22 -3.45 -11.12
CA ILE A 248 -3.70 -3.66 -9.75
C ILE A 248 -3.82 -5.15 -9.39
N GLU A 249 -4.35 -5.96 -10.32
CA GLU A 249 -4.52 -7.41 -10.16
C GLU A 249 -3.20 -8.17 -10.32
N ILE A 250 -2.32 -7.71 -11.21
CA ILE A 250 -0.97 -8.28 -11.37
C ILE A 250 -0.14 -8.06 -10.11
N ASP A 251 -0.15 -6.84 -9.55
CA ASP A 251 0.57 -6.53 -8.31
C ASP A 251 0.05 -7.37 -7.13
N ALA A 252 -1.27 -7.41 -6.91
CA ALA A 252 -1.89 -8.19 -5.84
C ALA A 252 -1.54 -9.69 -5.92
N ARG A 253 -1.66 -10.29 -7.11
CA ARG A 253 -1.30 -11.70 -7.30
C ARG A 253 0.18 -11.98 -7.10
N ASN A 254 1.07 -11.14 -7.65
CA ASN A 254 2.51 -11.37 -7.51
C ASN A 254 2.94 -11.23 -6.04
N PHE A 255 2.39 -10.24 -5.33
CA PHE A 255 2.68 -10.02 -3.91
C PHE A 255 2.24 -11.21 -3.05
N ALA A 256 1.01 -11.71 -3.26
CA ALA A 256 0.50 -12.89 -2.55
C ALA A 256 1.32 -14.15 -2.86
N MET A 257 1.60 -14.40 -4.14
CA MET A 257 2.41 -15.54 -4.59
C MET A 257 3.82 -15.50 -3.97
N ASP A 258 4.51 -14.37 -4.00
CA ASP A 258 5.86 -14.24 -3.45
C ASP A 258 5.91 -14.48 -1.93
N ILE A 259 4.86 -14.06 -1.19
CA ILE A 259 4.74 -14.33 0.25
C ILE A 259 4.54 -15.81 0.51
N LEU A 260 3.62 -16.45 -0.20
CA LEU A 260 3.33 -17.87 0.00
C LEU A 260 4.49 -18.77 -0.42
N ASP A 261 5.17 -18.47 -1.53
CA ASP A 261 6.38 -19.18 -1.94
C ASP A 261 7.46 -19.13 -0.85
N LYS A 262 7.65 -17.97 -0.21
CA LYS A 262 8.59 -17.82 0.91
C LYS A 262 8.13 -18.54 2.16
N PHE A 263 6.83 -18.47 2.49
CA PHE A 263 6.26 -19.19 3.62
C PHE A 263 6.47 -20.70 3.47
N GLU A 264 6.18 -21.28 2.29
CA GLU A 264 6.41 -22.70 2.03
C GLU A 264 7.90 -23.09 2.14
N GLN A 265 8.80 -22.25 1.63
CA GLN A 265 10.25 -22.47 1.78
C GLN A 265 10.69 -22.52 3.25
N LYS A 266 10.12 -21.64 4.09
CA LYS A 266 10.41 -21.57 5.54
C LYS A 266 9.83 -22.75 6.31
N GLN A 267 8.76 -23.40 5.83
CA GLN A 267 8.21 -24.63 6.43
C GLN A 267 9.06 -25.88 6.16
N ILE A 268 9.90 -25.86 5.12
CA ILE A 268 10.77 -26.99 4.73
C ILE A 268 12.16 -26.92 5.40
N ALA A 269 12.58 -25.72 5.84
CA ALA A 269 13.89 -25.44 6.42
C ALA A 269 14.02 -25.85 7.90
#